data_AF-A0A9D2K2V5-F1
#
_entry.id   AF-A0A9D2K2V5-F1
#
_cell.length_a   1.000
_cell.length_b   1.000
_cell.length_c   1.000
_cell.angle_alpha   90.00
_cell.angle_beta   90.00
_cell.angle_gamma   90.00
#
_symmetry.space_group_name_H-M   'P 1'
#
loop_
_entity.id
_entity.type
_entity.pdbx_description
1 polymer ?
#
loop_
_entity_poly.entity_id
_entity_poly.type
_entity_poly.pdbx_seq_one_letter_code
_entity_poly.pdbx_strand_id
1 'polypeptide(L)'
;MDNQNNKGSGPNNNRQGWGVILVTTLLVTFVVMGLYSLMQGSNPEEISYDKFLELVDDNKVDEVTLGSTRIYITLKKDAQNEDNSSAQGTGMNNIINQIEQQAQEGAGGEREPDYYTGVVNDDTLAQRLEDAGVTFGAEVPDTAGSLIFEVVVTVILPIVLLVILFNILMKRMTKGGGMMGIGKSNAKMYMEKETGVTFQDVAGEDEAKESLQEVVDFLHNPGKYSGIGAKLPKGALLVGPPGTGKTLLAKAVAGEAKVPFFSLSGSAFVEMYVGVGASRVRDLFKQAQQQAPCIVFIDEIDAIGKTRDTALGGNDEREQTLNQLLAEMDGFDTNKGLLILAATNRPEILDPALLRPGRFDRRIVVDKPDLKGRIDILKVHAKDVRMDDSVDLEAIALATSGAVGSDLANMINEAAINAVKHGRQVVSQKDLFEAVEVVLVGKEKKDRIMSKEERRIVSYHEVGHALVTALQKNTEPVQ
;
A
#
# COMPACT_ATOMS: atom_id res chain seq x y z
N MET A 1 -28.84 -1.08 21.23
CA MET A 1 -27.43 -1.28 21.62
C MET A 1 -26.69 -1.79 20.39
N ASP A 2 -26.37 -0.82 19.54
CA ASP A 2 -25.18 -0.63 18.71
C ASP A 2 -24.41 -1.86 18.20
N ASN A 3 -24.38 -2.05 16.87
CA ASN A 3 -23.20 -1.64 16.09
C ASN A 3 -23.50 -1.59 14.59
N GLN A 4 -23.23 -0.44 13.97
CA GLN A 4 -23.41 -0.14 12.56
C GLN A 4 -22.14 -0.44 11.73
N ASN A 5 -22.37 -0.72 10.45
CA ASN A 5 -21.53 -0.40 9.28
C ASN A 5 -20.17 -1.10 9.12
N ASN A 6 -20.17 -2.09 8.22
CA ASN A 6 -19.01 -2.45 7.42
C ASN A 6 -19.33 -2.23 5.93
N LYS A 7 -18.86 -1.11 5.36
CA LYS A 7 -18.77 -0.89 3.91
C LYS A 7 -17.36 -0.46 3.59
N GLY A 8 -16.80 -1.11 2.57
CA GLY A 8 -15.37 -1.28 2.36
C GLY A 8 -14.58 -0.02 2.02
N SER A 9 -13.30 -0.08 2.37
CA SER A 9 -12.26 0.88 1.98
C SER A 9 -11.31 0.21 0.99
N GLY A 10 -11.37 0.65 -0.27
CA GLY A 10 -10.36 0.38 -1.30
C GLY A 10 -9.01 1.09 -1.01
N PRO A 11 -8.01 0.93 -1.87
CA PRO A 11 -6.62 1.20 -1.55
C PRO A 11 -6.36 2.70 -1.39
N ASN A 12 -5.90 3.09 -0.19
CA ASN A 12 -5.62 4.49 0.13
C ASN A 12 -4.31 4.90 -0.54
N ASN A 13 -4.45 5.53 -1.70
CA ASN A 13 -3.35 6.05 -2.50
C ASN A 13 -2.64 7.18 -1.75
N ASN A 14 -1.30 7.11 -1.64
CA ASN A 14 -0.43 8.13 -1.03
C ASN A 14 -0.35 9.44 -1.85
N ARG A 15 -1.42 9.78 -2.59
CA ARG A 15 -1.62 11.03 -3.34
C ARG A 15 -1.85 12.23 -2.41
N GLN A 16 -2.18 12.03 -1.14
CA GLN A 16 -2.40 13.12 -0.19
C GLN A 16 -1.12 13.91 0.12
N GLY A 17 0.05 13.27 0.24
CA GLY A 17 1.30 13.99 0.54
C GLY A 17 1.72 14.95 -0.58
N TRP A 18 1.71 14.48 -1.83
CA TRP A 18 2.03 15.29 -3.00
C TRP A 18 0.94 16.32 -3.33
N GLY A 19 -0.34 15.96 -3.13
CA GLY A 19 -1.45 16.87 -3.30
C GLY A 19 -1.39 18.06 -2.34
N VAL A 20 -1.01 17.83 -1.08
CA VAL A 20 -0.84 18.91 -0.10
C VAL A 20 0.32 19.83 -0.50
N ILE A 21 1.46 19.28 -0.93
CA ILE A 21 2.62 20.09 -1.36
C ILE A 21 2.25 20.98 -2.55
N LEU A 22 1.61 20.42 -3.58
CA LEU A 22 1.19 21.18 -4.77
C LEU A 22 0.17 22.27 -4.46
N VAL A 23 -0.81 21.99 -3.59
CA VAL A 23 -1.80 23.00 -3.19
C VAL A 23 -1.14 24.12 -2.38
N THR A 24 -0.18 23.80 -1.50
CA THR A 24 0.52 24.82 -0.71
C THR A 24 1.44 25.70 -1.55
N THR A 25 2.18 25.15 -2.51
CA THR A 25 3.02 25.96 -3.40
C THR A 25 2.17 26.89 -4.26
N LEU A 26 1.06 26.40 -4.80
CA LEU A 26 0.14 27.21 -5.60
C LEU A 26 -0.48 28.36 -4.80
N LEU A 27 -0.86 28.11 -3.54
CA LEU A 27 -1.43 29.13 -2.65
C LEU A 27 -0.39 30.20 -2.28
N VAL A 28 0.85 29.82 -1.99
CA VAL A 28 1.94 30.79 -1.73
C VAL A 28 2.20 31.66 -2.96
N THR A 29 2.29 31.05 -4.15
CA THR A 29 2.50 31.81 -5.40
C THR A 29 1.36 32.79 -5.65
N PHE A 30 0.11 32.40 -5.41
CA PHE A 30 -1.05 33.27 -5.57
C PHE A 30 -1.03 34.46 -4.60
N VAL A 31 -0.68 34.24 -3.34
CA VAL A 31 -0.58 35.32 -2.34
C VAL A 31 0.55 36.29 -2.68
N VAL A 32 1.70 35.79 -3.12
CA VAL A 32 2.83 36.64 -3.53
C VAL A 32 2.48 37.45 -4.78
N MET A 33 1.80 36.84 -5.76
CA MET A 33 1.36 37.52 -6.97
C MET A 33 0.29 38.59 -6.69
N GLY A 34 -0.64 38.32 -5.76
CA GLY A 34 -1.64 39.28 -5.31
C GLY A 34 -1.02 40.47 -4.56
N LEU A 35 -0.03 40.24 -3.70
CA LEU A 35 0.72 41.31 -3.05
C LEU A 35 1.51 42.16 -4.05
N TYR A 36 2.12 41.54 -5.05
CA TYR A 36 2.85 42.24 -6.10
C TYR A 36 1.93 43.12 -6.97
N SER A 37 0.73 42.63 -7.29
CA SER A 37 -0.27 43.41 -8.04
C SER A 37 -0.79 44.62 -7.27
N LEU A 38 -0.86 44.56 -5.93
CA LEU A 38 -1.35 45.68 -5.11
C LEU A 38 -0.31 46.82 -4.98
N MET A 39 0.97 46.55 -5.26
CA MET A 39 2.05 47.55 -5.17
C MET A 39 2.31 48.31 -6.47
N GLN A 40 1.72 47.93 -7.60
CA GLN A 40 1.85 48.68 -8.85
C GLN A 40 0.72 49.71 -8.96
N GLY A 41 1.01 50.98 -8.65
CA GLY A 41 0.15 52.10 -9.00
C GLY A 41 0.10 52.33 -10.52
N SER A 42 -0.89 53.09 -10.99
CA SER A 42 -1.03 53.46 -12.40
C SER A 42 0.18 54.27 -12.87
N ASN A 43 0.83 53.85 -13.96
CA ASN A 43 1.90 54.65 -14.57
C ASN A 43 1.30 55.83 -15.35
N PRO A 44 1.82 57.07 -15.20
CA PRO A 44 1.37 58.22 -15.98
C PRO A 44 1.59 58.02 -17.48
N GLU A 45 0.72 58.57 -18.32
CA GLU A 45 0.86 58.44 -19.77
C GLU A 45 1.94 59.38 -20.34
N GLU A 46 2.70 58.91 -21.34
CA GLU A 46 3.72 59.73 -22.00
C GLU A 46 3.09 60.64 -23.04
N ILE A 47 3.35 61.95 -22.95
CA ILE A 47 2.96 62.92 -23.98
C ILE A 47 4.19 63.61 -24.59
N SER A 48 4.07 64.07 -25.83
CA SER A 48 5.12 64.85 -26.47
C SER A 48 5.23 66.24 -25.82
N TYR A 49 6.45 66.81 -25.84
CA TYR A 49 6.70 68.14 -25.29
C TYR A 49 5.84 69.22 -25.97
N ASP A 50 5.60 69.10 -27.28
CA ASP A 50 4.72 70.02 -28.02
C ASP A 50 3.27 69.97 -27.51
N LYS A 51 2.77 68.76 -27.22
CA LYS A 51 1.42 68.56 -26.66
C LYS A 51 1.33 69.08 -25.22
N PHE A 52 2.42 68.96 -24.47
CA PHE A 52 2.52 69.59 -23.15
C PHE A 52 2.42 71.12 -23.24
N LEU A 53 3.17 71.76 -24.16
CA LEU A 53 3.08 73.21 -24.37
C LEU A 53 1.68 73.64 -24.77
N GLU A 54 1.00 72.88 -25.65
CA GLU A 54 -0.39 73.15 -26.03
C GLU A 54 -1.33 73.11 -24.81
N LEU A 55 -1.15 72.14 -23.90
CA LEU A 55 -1.94 72.04 -22.68
C LEU A 55 -1.68 73.19 -21.68
N VAL A 56 -0.45 73.71 -21.66
CA VAL A 56 -0.08 74.89 -20.86
C VAL A 56 -0.71 76.15 -21.46
N ASP A 57 -0.60 76.33 -22.78
CA ASP A 57 -1.18 77.47 -23.51
C ASP A 57 -2.73 77.47 -23.40
N ASP A 58 -3.35 76.29 -23.40
CA ASP A 58 -4.80 76.09 -23.18
C ASP A 58 -5.22 76.27 -21.69
N ASN A 59 -4.28 76.55 -20.79
CA ASN A 59 -4.49 76.75 -19.35
C ASN A 59 -5.12 75.54 -18.62
N LYS A 60 -4.91 74.32 -19.16
CA LYS A 60 -5.45 73.05 -18.64
C LYS A 60 -4.57 72.40 -17.58
N VAL A 61 -3.35 72.90 -17.38
CA VAL A 61 -2.38 72.38 -16.41
C VAL A 61 -2.55 73.06 -15.05
N ASP A 62 -2.55 72.28 -13.96
CA ASP A 62 -2.67 72.75 -12.56
C ASP A 62 -1.27 72.88 -11.93
N GLU A 63 -0.46 71.82 -12.03
CA GLU A 63 0.85 71.73 -11.38
C GLU A 63 1.86 71.02 -12.29
N VAL A 64 3.12 71.48 -12.25
CA VAL A 64 4.23 70.90 -13.02
C VAL A 64 5.41 70.60 -12.10
N THR A 65 5.79 69.34 -11.99
CA THR A 65 6.97 68.91 -11.21
C THR A 65 8.14 68.62 -12.15
N LEU A 66 9.20 69.40 -12.02
CA LEU A 66 10.40 69.31 -12.84
C LEU A 66 11.37 68.29 -12.21
N GLY A 67 11.43 67.09 -12.78
CA GLY A 67 12.45 66.09 -12.47
C GLY A 67 13.72 66.30 -13.29
N SER A 68 14.79 65.61 -12.91
CA SER A 68 16.10 65.70 -13.57
C SER A 68 16.15 65.12 -14.99
N THR A 69 15.13 64.36 -15.41
CA THR A 69 15.06 63.77 -16.76
C THR A 69 13.65 63.79 -17.37
N ARG A 70 12.62 64.04 -16.55
CA ARG A 70 11.20 64.05 -16.95
C ARG A 70 10.48 65.18 -16.24
N ILE A 71 9.47 65.73 -16.91
CA ILE A 71 8.53 66.71 -16.38
C ILE A 71 7.22 65.98 -16.14
N TYR A 72 6.73 66.02 -14.90
CA TYR A 72 5.44 65.46 -14.52
C TYR A 72 4.39 66.56 -14.52
N ILE A 73 3.20 66.24 -15.05
CA ILE A 73 2.15 67.21 -15.34
C ILE A 73 0.86 66.72 -14.70
N THR A 74 0.25 67.61 -13.92
CA THR A 74 -1.06 67.38 -13.29
C THR A 74 -2.06 68.35 -13.91
N LEU A 75 -3.16 67.84 -14.47
CA LEU A 75 -4.19 68.68 -15.08
C LEU A 75 -5.16 69.25 -14.05
N LYS A 76 -5.82 70.37 -14.39
CA LYS A 76 -6.92 70.93 -13.60
C LYS A 76 -8.11 69.97 -13.64
N LYS A 77 -8.79 69.82 -12.50
CA LYS A 77 -9.93 68.89 -12.32
C LYS A 77 -11.06 69.02 -13.36
N ASP A 78 -11.21 70.20 -13.95
CA ASP A 78 -12.25 70.49 -14.94
C ASP A 78 -11.91 69.95 -16.35
N ALA A 79 -10.62 69.77 -16.65
CA ALA A 79 -10.11 69.31 -17.95
C ALA A 79 -10.01 67.77 -18.08
N GLN A 80 -9.91 67.05 -16.96
CA GLN A 80 -9.88 65.57 -16.95
C GLN A 80 -11.22 64.91 -17.33
N ASN A 81 -12.33 65.66 -17.29
CA ASN A 81 -13.66 65.13 -17.56
C ASN A 81 -14.05 65.12 -19.06
N GLU A 82 -13.33 65.84 -19.93
CA GLU A 82 -13.64 65.84 -21.37
C GLU A 82 -13.02 64.64 -22.12
N ASP A 83 -11.85 64.13 -21.70
CA ASP A 83 -11.16 63.02 -22.37
C ASP A 83 -11.63 61.61 -21.95
N ASN A 84 -12.38 61.48 -20.86
CA ASN A 84 -12.89 60.18 -20.37
C ASN A 84 -14.19 59.68 -21.06
N SER A 85 -14.63 60.34 -22.14
CA SER A 85 -15.89 60.02 -22.83
C SER A 85 -15.80 58.90 -23.89
N SER A 86 -14.63 58.30 -24.11
CA SER A 86 -14.42 57.32 -25.19
C SER A 86 -13.71 56.03 -24.78
N ALA A 87 -14.12 55.41 -23.66
CA ALA A 87 -13.77 54.01 -23.37
C ALA A 87 -14.97 53.26 -22.76
N GLN A 88 -15.80 52.66 -23.62
CA GLN A 88 -16.80 51.67 -23.20
C GLN A 88 -16.12 50.38 -22.76
N GLY A 89 -16.24 50.00 -21.47
CA GLY A 89 -15.74 48.72 -20.98
C GLY A 89 -16.27 48.31 -19.59
N THR A 90 -17.27 47.42 -19.59
CA THR A 90 -17.70 46.44 -18.56
C THR A 90 -17.73 46.84 -17.07
N GLY A 91 -18.92 46.72 -16.45
CA GLY A 91 -19.27 47.17 -15.08
C GLY A 91 -18.51 46.61 -13.87
N MET A 92 -17.36 45.96 -14.06
CA MET A 92 -16.41 45.67 -12.98
C MET A 92 -15.46 46.86 -12.73
N ASN A 93 -15.12 47.61 -13.79
CA ASN A 93 -14.25 48.80 -13.68
C ASN A 93 -14.93 49.93 -12.90
N ASN A 94 -16.26 50.01 -12.94
CA ASN A 94 -17.03 51.00 -12.18
C ASN A 94 -16.99 50.79 -10.66
N ILE A 95 -16.76 49.55 -10.20
CA ILE A 95 -16.68 49.23 -8.77
C ILE A 95 -15.25 49.45 -8.26
N ILE A 96 -14.24 49.16 -9.09
CA ILE A 96 -12.83 49.44 -8.79
C ILE A 96 -12.60 50.96 -8.70
N ASN A 97 -13.13 51.73 -9.66
CA ASN A 97 -13.04 53.20 -9.64
C ASN A 97 -13.78 53.82 -8.43
N GLN A 98 -14.86 53.19 -7.93
CA GLN A 98 -15.55 53.61 -6.70
C GLN A 98 -14.76 53.32 -5.43
N ILE A 99 -13.95 52.26 -5.42
CA ILE A 99 -13.10 51.88 -4.28
C ILE A 99 -11.82 52.74 -4.28
N GLU A 100 -11.26 53.07 -5.44
CA GLU A 100 -10.13 54.00 -5.58
C GLU A 100 -10.50 55.44 -5.20
N GLN A 101 -11.68 55.92 -5.62
CA GLN A 101 -12.20 57.23 -5.20
C GLN A 101 -12.41 57.35 -3.68
N GLN A 102 -12.85 56.28 -3.02
CA GLN A 102 -13.00 56.28 -1.56
C GLN A 102 -11.67 56.11 -0.80
N ALA A 103 -10.61 55.61 -1.44
CA ALA A 103 -9.29 55.50 -0.84
C ALA A 103 -8.48 56.81 -0.91
N GLN A 104 -8.73 57.66 -1.91
CA GLN A 104 -8.02 58.94 -2.09
C GLN A 104 -8.63 60.14 -1.34
N GLU A 105 -9.88 60.05 -0.85
CA GLU A 105 -10.49 61.12 -0.04
C GLU A 105 -10.05 61.12 1.45
N GLY A 106 -9.24 60.14 1.87
CA GLY A 106 -8.82 59.95 3.27
C GLY A 106 -7.42 60.44 3.64
N ALA A 107 -6.62 60.92 2.69
CA ALA A 107 -5.28 61.44 2.94
C ALA A 107 -5.11 62.73 2.14
N GLY A 108 -4.83 63.85 2.82
CA GLY A 108 -4.43 65.10 2.16
C GLY A 108 -3.02 64.95 1.57
N GLY A 109 -2.91 64.18 0.49
CA GLY A 109 -1.67 63.81 -0.19
C GLY A 109 -1.64 64.35 -1.61
N GLU A 110 -0.42 64.67 -2.08
CA GLU A 110 -0.08 65.05 -3.44
C GLU A 110 -0.82 64.20 -4.48
N ARG A 111 -1.38 64.86 -5.50
CA ARG A 111 -2.03 64.15 -6.61
C ARG A 111 -0.96 63.46 -7.44
N GLU A 112 -1.18 62.19 -7.78
CA GLU A 112 -0.31 61.50 -8.74
C GLU A 112 -0.39 62.20 -10.11
N PRO A 113 0.74 62.37 -10.81
CA PRO A 113 0.76 63.08 -12.08
C PRO A 113 0.04 62.30 -13.17
N ASP A 114 -0.74 62.99 -14.01
CA ASP A 114 -1.52 62.37 -15.08
C ASP A 114 -0.65 62.00 -16.29
N TYR A 115 0.30 62.89 -16.61
CA TYR A 115 1.16 62.76 -17.77
C TYR A 115 2.62 63.03 -17.44
N TYR A 116 3.53 62.48 -18.25
CA TYR A 116 4.94 62.86 -18.23
C TYR A 116 5.48 63.16 -19.63
N THR A 117 6.43 64.10 -19.71
CA THR A 117 7.21 64.40 -20.93
C THR A 117 8.70 64.46 -20.61
N GLY A 118 9.56 64.28 -21.62
CA GLY A 118 11.00 64.53 -21.50
C GLY A 118 11.32 66.01 -21.30
N VAL A 119 12.39 66.31 -20.55
CA VAL A 119 12.89 67.69 -20.38
C VAL A 119 13.54 68.16 -21.69
N VAL A 120 13.02 69.25 -22.26
CA VAL A 120 13.65 69.99 -23.36
C VAL A 120 14.26 71.26 -22.78
N ASN A 121 15.52 71.56 -23.10
CA ASN A 121 16.18 72.79 -22.64
C ASN A 121 15.59 74.00 -23.36
N ASP A 122 14.49 74.52 -22.84
CA ASP A 122 13.82 75.72 -23.30
C ASP A 122 13.94 76.81 -22.22
N ASP A 123 14.76 77.81 -22.48
CA ASP A 123 15.01 78.93 -21.56
C ASP A 123 13.77 79.80 -21.31
N THR A 124 12.70 79.62 -22.11
CA THR A 124 11.44 80.37 -22.00
C THR A 124 10.34 79.64 -21.21
N LEU A 125 10.54 78.36 -20.88
CA LEU A 125 9.52 77.52 -20.24
C LEU A 125 9.09 78.04 -18.86
N ALA A 126 10.04 78.50 -18.04
CA ALA A 126 9.73 79.03 -16.70
C ALA A 126 8.87 80.31 -16.78
N GLN A 127 9.13 81.18 -17.75
CA GLN A 127 8.32 82.39 -17.98
C GLN A 127 6.92 82.04 -18.49
N ARG A 128 6.79 81.06 -19.40
CA ARG A 128 5.48 80.62 -19.90
C ARG A 128 4.61 79.97 -18.82
N LEU A 129 5.23 79.18 -17.92
CA LEU A 129 4.51 78.57 -16.79
C LEU A 129 4.06 79.63 -15.78
N GLU A 130 4.87 80.68 -15.56
CA GLU A 130 4.51 81.81 -14.71
C GLU A 130 3.38 82.66 -15.33
N ASP A 131 3.43 82.94 -16.64
CA ASP A 131 2.38 83.66 -17.38
C ASP A 131 1.04 82.89 -17.41
N ALA A 132 1.09 81.55 -17.45
CA ALA A 132 -0.09 80.68 -17.37
C ALA A 132 -0.59 80.46 -15.93
N GLY A 133 0.13 80.95 -14.91
CA GLY A 133 -0.25 80.84 -13.50
C GLY A 133 -0.13 79.42 -12.93
N VAL A 134 0.75 78.59 -13.49
CA VAL A 134 0.97 77.19 -13.09
C VAL A 134 1.96 77.12 -11.93
N THR A 135 1.66 76.34 -10.89
CA THR A 135 2.63 76.10 -9.79
C THR A 135 3.67 75.09 -10.26
N PHE A 136 4.96 75.46 -10.21
CA PHE A 136 6.05 74.55 -10.54
C PHE A 136 7.10 74.42 -9.43
N GLY A 137 7.58 73.20 -9.22
CA GLY A 137 8.58 72.83 -8.21
C GLY A 137 9.54 71.76 -8.72
N ALA A 138 10.66 71.56 -8.02
CA ALA A 138 11.63 70.50 -8.32
C ALA A 138 11.75 69.56 -7.13
N GLU A 139 11.52 68.26 -7.35
CA GLU A 139 11.71 67.24 -6.32
C GLU A 139 13.15 66.74 -6.30
N VAL A 140 13.75 66.66 -5.11
CA VAL A 140 15.04 65.99 -4.88
C VAL A 140 14.74 64.53 -4.53
N PRO A 141 15.09 63.54 -5.36
CA PRO A 141 14.71 62.15 -5.08
C PRO A 141 15.56 61.58 -3.94
N ASP A 142 14.96 61.33 -2.77
CA ASP A 142 15.59 60.53 -1.69
C ASP A 142 15.63 59.04 -2.10
N THR A 143 16.55 58.73 -3.01
CA THR A 143 16.62 57.43 -3.70
C THR A 143 17.05 56.30 -2.77
N ALA A 144 17.73 56.61 -1.66
CA ALA A 144 18.23 55.59 -0.75
C ALA A 144 17.10 54.98 0.11
N GLY A 145 16.14 55.79 0.54
CA GLY A 145 15.04 55.34 1.41
C GLY A 145 14.02 54.49 0.68
N SER A 146 13.65 54.89 -0.55
CA SER A 146 12.69 54.17 -1.39
C SER A 146 13.22 52.80 -1.82
N LEU A 147 14.50 52.70 -2.21
CA LEU A 147 15.12 51.43 -2.61
C LEU A 147 15.22 50.43 -1.46
N ILE A 148 15.53 50.89 -0.24
CA ILE A 148 15.61 49.99 0.93
C ILE A 148 14.21 49.49 1.29
N PHE A 149 13.20 50.37 1.27
CA PHE A 149 11.81 49.98 1.53
C PHE A 149 11.30 48.98 0.49
N GLU A 150 11.57 49.23 -0.79
CA GLU A 150 11.19 48.33 -1.89
C GLU A 150 11.82 46.94 -1.73
N VAL A 151 13.11 46.84 -1.43
CA VAL A 151 13.80 45.54 -1.23
C VAL A 151 13.23 44.77 -0.02
N VAL A 152 12.93 45.46 1.09
CA VAL A 152 12.39 44.81 2.29
C VAL A 152 10.99 44.25 2.02
N VAL A 153 10.13 45.01 1.35
CA VAL A 153 8.74 44.59 1.09
C VAL A 153 8.64 43.56 -0.04
N THR A 154 9.43 43.70 -1.11
CA THR A 154 9.35 42.80 -2.27
C THR A 154 10.14 41.52 -2.13
N VAL A 155 11.26 41.52 -1.38
CA VAL A 155 12.15 40.35 -1.27
C VAL A 155 12.12 39.73 0.11
N ILE A 156 12.30 40.52 1.17
CA ILE A 156 12.47 39.97 2.52
C ILE A 156 11.13 39.47 3.10
N LEU A 157 10.07 40.25 2.96
CA LEU A 157 8.76 39.91 3.52
C LEU A 157 8.19 38.59 2.96
N PRO A 158 8.22 38.30 1.64
CA PRO A 158 7.75 37.03 1.10
C PRO A 158 8.57 35.82 1.56
N ILE A 159 9.90 35.96 1.67
CA ILE A 159 10.78 34.88 2.13
C ILE A 159 10.48 34.54 3.59
N VAL A 160 10.30 35.54 4.45
CA VAL A 160 9.97 35.34 5.87
C VAL A 160 8.60 34.66 6.01
N LEU A 161 7.61 35.09 5.23
CA LEU A 161 6.26 34.49 5.23
C LEU A 161 6.30 33.01 4.80
N LEU A 162 7.09 32.68 3.77
CA LEU A 162 7.31 31.31 3.30
C LEU A 162 7.95 30.44 4.39
N VAL A 163 8.98 30.93 5.07
CA VAL A 163 9.66 30.21 6.16
C VAL A 163 8.72 29.94 7.34
N ILE A 164 7.87 30.90 7.71
CA ILE A 164 6.88 30.73 8.79
C ILE A 164 5.83 29.69 8.40
N LEU A 165 5.28 29.77 7.19
CA LEU A 165 4.27 28.83 6.70
C LEU A 165 4.84 27.40 6.61
N PHE A 166 6.07 27.27 6.12
CA PHE A 166 6.77 25.99 6.04
C PHE A 166 6.98 25.36 7.43
N ASN A 167 7.35 26.15 8.42
CA ASN A 167 7.51 25.68 9.81
C ASN A 167 6.19 25.19 10.43
N ILE A 168 5.07 25.87 10.18
CA ILE A 168 3.75 25.45 10.66
C ILE A 168 3.32 24.15 9.98
N LEU A 169 3.58 24.00 8.68
CA LEU A 169 3.24 22.80 7.92
C LEU A 169 4.05 21.58 8.39
N MET A 170 5.36 21.74 8.59
CA MET A 170 6.24 20.65 9.08
C MET A 170 5.82 20.18 10.48
N LYS A 171 5.38 21.09 11.36
CA LYS A 171 4.80 20.75 12.67
C LYS A 171 3.45 20.01 12.56
N ARG A 172 2.67 20.26 11.51
CA ARG A 172 1.39 19.56 11.27
C ARG A 172 1.59 18.17 10.66
N MET A 173 2.57 18.00 9.77
CA MET A 173 2.91 16.70 9.16
C MET A 173 3.59 15.73 10.14
N THR A 174 4.36 16.23 11.12
CA THR A 174 5.01 15.36 12.13
C THR A 174 4.03 14.72 13.11
N LYS A 175 2.83 15.29 13.30
CA LYS A 175 1.77 14.71 14.15
C LYS A 175 0.90 13.65 13.46
N GLY A 176 1.13 13.38 12.17
CA GLY A 176 0.28 12.50 11.34
C GLY A 176 1.03 11.41 10.56
N GLY A 177 2.15 10.89 11.07
CA GLY A 177 2.90 9.81 10.43
C GLY A 177 3.73 10.29 9.26
N GLY A 178 4.92 10.83 9.55
CA GLY A 178 5.84 11.34 8.55
C GLY A 178 6.49 10.25 7.67
N MET A 179 7.09 10.71 6.58
CA MET A 179 7.94 10.01 5.59
C MET A 179 9.02 9.08 6.18
N MET A 180 9.27 9.15 7.49
CA MET A 180 10.17 8.29 8.26
C MET A 180 9.54 6.92 8.65
N GLY A 181 8.29 6.66 8.27
CA GLY A 181 7.57 5.40 8.53
C GLY A 181 7.83 4.27 7.53
N ILE A 182 8.58 4.50 6.44
CA ILE A 182 8.79 3.53 5.35
C ILE A 182 9.56 2.26 5.79
N GLY A 183 10.14 2.24 7.00
CA GLY A 183 10.89 1.09 7.52
C GLY A 183 10.22 0.29 8.65
N LYS A 184 9.04 0.69 9.16
CA LYS A 184 8.33 -0.10 10.19
C LYS A 184 7.18 -0.84 9.52
N SER A 185 7.31 -2.15 9.43
CA SER A 185 6.29 -3.04 8.88
C SER A 185 4.98 -2.89 9.67
N ASN A 186 3.94 -2.35 9.03
CA ASN A 186 2.53 -2.50 9.44
C ASN A 186 1.95 -3.82 8.91
N ALA A 187 2.76 -4.88 8.78
CA ALA A 187 2.21 -6.19 8.49
C ALA A 187 1.34 -6.61 9.67
N LYS A 188 0.04 -6.80 9.43
CA LYS A 188 -0.85 -7.49 10.35
C LYS A 188 -0.31 -8.90 10.54
N MET A 189 0.56 -9.07 11.52
CA MET A 189 1.03 -10.39 11.93
C MET A 189 -0.16 -11.08 12.56
N TYR A 190 -0.65 -12.14 11.92
CA TYR A 190 -1.72 -12.96 12.46
C TYR A 190 -1.12 -13.76 13.61
N MET A 191 -1.24 -13.20 14.80
CA MET A 191 -0.88 -13.86 16.05
C MET A 191 -2.15 -14.53 16.58
N GLU A 192 -2.21 -15.86 16.44
CA GLU A 192 -3.22 -16.68 17.10
C GLU A 192 -2.67 -17.03 18.48
N LYS A 193 -3.25 -16.49 19.55
CA LYS A 193 -2.85 -16.82 20.93
C LYS A 193 -3.17 -18.27 21.28
N GLU A 194 -4.24 -18.81 20.69
CA GLU A 194 -4.65 -20.20 20.80
C GLU A 194 -5.20 -20.64 19.44
N THR A 195 -4.65 -21.72 18.89
CA THR A 195 -5.07 -22.24 17.57
C THR A 195 -6.38 -23.03 17.65
N GLY A 196 -6.73 -23.55 18.83
CA GLY A 196 -7.91 -24.41 19.05
C GLY A 196 -7.81 -25.80 18.38
N VAL A 197 -6.69 -26.11 17.73
CA VAL A 197 -6.44 -27.36 17.01
C VAL A 197 -5.40 -28.18 17.79
N THR A 198 -5.63 -29.47 17.94
CA THR A 198 -4.80 -30.41 18.71
C THR A 198 -4.38 -31.62 17.85
N PHE A 199 -3.54 -32.52 18.37
CA PHE A 199 -3.18 -33.74 17.64
C PHE A 199 -4.36 -34.71 17.45
N GLN A 200 -5.49 -34.48 18.12
CA GLN A 200 -6.72 -35.24 17.90
C GLN A 200 -7.43 -34.87 16.60
N ASP A 201 -7.18 -33.66 16.09
CA ASP A 201 -7.80 -33.12 14.87
C ASP A 201 -6.98 -33.46 13.61
N VAL A 202 -5.74 -33.94 13.79
CA VAL A 202 -4.89 -34.45 12.72
C VAL A 202 -5.02 -35.97 12.73
N ALA A 203 -5.19 -36.62 11.58
CA ALA A 203 -5.25 -38.08 11.48
C ALA A 203 -4.37 -38.58 10.34
N GLY A 204 -3.91 -39.84 10.43
CA GLY A 204 -3.16 -40.50 9.35
C GLY A 204 -1.67 -40.13 9.22
N GLU A 205 -1.11 -39.40 10.19
CA GLU A 205 0.28 -38.90 10.19
C GLU A 205 1.03 -39.32 11.47
N ASP A 206 0.99 -40.61 11.82
CA ASP A 206 1.49 -41.10 13.12
C ASP A 206 3.00 -40.88 13.29
N GLU A 207 3.80 -41.11 12.26
CA GLU A 207 5.27 -40.91 12.29
C GLU A 207 5.65 -39.43 12.48
N ALA A 208 4.96 -38.54 11.76
CA ALA A 208 5.17 -37.10 11.88
C ALA A 208 4.73 -36.59 13.25
N LYS A 209 3.63 -37.10 13.80
CA LYS A 209 3.17 -36.79 15.16
C LYS A 209 4.17 -37.23 16.22
N GLU A 210 4.73 -38.44 16.13
CA GLU A 210 5.73 -38.90 17.09
C GLU A 210 6.96 -37.98 17.11
N SER A 211 7.47 -37.63 15.93
CA SER A 211 8.60 -36.70 15.78
C SER A 211 8.30 -35.31 16.35
N LEU A 212 7.08 -34.83 16.16
CA LEU A 212 6.64 -33.53 16.68
C LEU A 212 6.27 -33.58 18.18
N GLN A 213 5.89 -34.73 18.71
CA GLN A 213 5.61 -34.91 20.13
C GLN A 213 6.87 -34.68 20.97
N GLU A 214 8.05 -35.09 20.45
CA GLU A 214 9.33 -34.71 21.05
C GLU A 214 9.45 -33.18 21.15
N VAL A 215 9.20 -32.48 20.03
CA VAL A 215 9.22 -31.02 19.92
C VAL A 215 8.26 -30.34 20.90
N VAL A 216 7.09 -30.93 21.13
CA VAL A 216 6.13 -30.47 22.14
C VAL A 216 6.65 -30.68 23.57
N ASP A 217 7.25 -31.83 23.91
CA ASP A 217 7.86 -32.04 25.24
C ASP A 217 9.02 -31.07 25.48
N PHE A 218 9.81 -30.78 24.43
CA PHE A 218 10.87 -29.77 24.47
C PHE A 218 10.34 -28.37 24.82
N LEU A 219 9.20 -27.96 24.25
CA LEU A 219 8.60 -26.65 24.52
C LEU A 219 7.99 -26.56 25.93
N HIS A 220 7.42 -27.65 26.45
CA HIS A 220 6.89 -27.68 27.82
C HIS A 220 7.98 -27.68 28.88
N ASN A 221 9.07 -28.43 28.66
CA ASN A 221 10.11 -28.68 29.66
C ASN A 221 11.52 -28.41 29.12
N PRO A 222 11.86 -27.17 28.72
CA PRO A 222 13.17 -26.87 28.13
C PRO A 222 14.34 -27.21 29.08
N GLY A 223 14.16 -27.00 30.39
CA GLY A 223 15.19 -27.26 31.40
C GLY A 223 15.61 -28.73 31.53
N LYS A 224 14.71 -29.68 31.24
CA LYS A 224 15.01 -31.14 31.27
C LYS A 224 16.10 -31.50 30.26
N TYR A 225 16.06 -30.87 29.09
CA TYR A 225 16.99 -31.12 28.00
C TYR A 225 18.24 -30.24 28.09
N SER A 226 18.10 -28.96 28.46
CA SER A 226 19.25 -28.09 28.70
C SER A 226 20.16 -28.58 29.82
N GLY A 227 19.59 -29.23 30.86
CA GLY A 227 20.36 -29.74 32.01
C GLY A 227 21.38 -30.83 31.68
N ILE A 228 21.16 -31.59 30.60
CA ILE A 228 22.10 -32.60 30.10
C ILE A 228 22.95 -32.09 28.92
N GLY A 229 22.84 -30.80 28.59
CA GLY A 229 23.57 -30.17 27.49
C GLY A 229 22.97 -30.40 26.10
N ALA A 230 21.73 -30.91 26.00
CA ALA A 230 21.05 -31.03 24.72
C ALA A 230 20.68 -29.64 24.20
N LYS A 231 21.05 -29.35 22.95
CA LYS A 231 20.68 -28.11 22.27
C LYS A 231 19.27 -28.26 21.71
N LEU A 232 18.42 -27.26 21.94
CA LEU A 232 17.09 -27.24 21.36
C LEU A 232 17.18 -27.11 19.84
N PRO A 233 16.37 -27.87 19.08
CA PRO A 233 16.29 -27.67 17.64
C PRO A 233 15.79 -26.27 17.35
N LYS A 234 16.47 -25.56 16.45
CA LYS A 234 16.12 -24.18 16.11
C LYS A 234 14.96 -24.14 15.12
N GLY A 235 14.87 -25.15 14.25
CA GLY A 235 13.76 -25.26 13.34
C GLY A 235 13.54 -26.64 12.76
N ALA A 236 12.29 -26.91 12.40
CA ALA A 236 11.90 -28.12 11.69
C ALA A 236 11.23 -27.77 10.35
N LEU A 237 11.59 -28.52 9.32
CA LEU A 237 11.01 -28.43 7.99
C LEU A 237 10.03 -29.59 7.79
N LEU A 238 8.75 -29.26 7.62
CA LEU A 238 7.68 -30.16 7.21
C LEU A 238 7.71 -30.29 5.68
N VAL A 239 7.95 -31.50 5.19
CA VAL A 239 8.12 -31.78 3.76
C VAL A 239 7.09 -32.79 3.31
N GLY A 240 6.36 -32.50 2.24
CA GLY A 240 5.45 -33.47 1.67
C GLY A 240 4.58 -32.90 0.55
N PRO A 241 3.81 -33.73 -0.17
CA PRO A 241 2.89 -33.28 -1.21
C PRO A 241 1.89 -32.21 -0.69
N PRO A 242 1.35 -31.34 -1.56
CA PRO A 242 0.29 -30.42 -1.16
C PRO A 242 -0.93 -31.20 -0.63
N GLY A 243 -1.62 -30.64 0.35
CA GLY A 243 -2.86 -31.23 0.86
C GLY A 243 -2.72 -32.33 1.92
N THR A 244 -1.50 -32.67 2.36
CA THR A 244 -1.25 -33.65 3.45
C THR A 244 -1.41 -33.06 4.86
N GLY A 245 -1.83 -31.80 4.98
CA GLY A 245 -2.12 -31.20 6.30
C GLY A 245 -0.91 -30.64 7.05
N LYS A 246 0.21 -30.32 6.37
CA LYS A 246 1.39 -29.67 6.99
C LYS A 246 1.05 -28.45 7.86
N THR A 247 0.22 -27.54 7.35
CA THR A 247 -0.22 -26.34 8.08
C THR A 247 -1.13 -26.69 9.27
N LEU A 248 -2.00 -27.70 9.12
CA LEU A 248 -2.84 -28.21 10.20
C LEU A 248 -1.98 -28.83 11.32
N LEU A 249 -0.97 -29.61 10.94
CA LEU A 249 -0.04 -30.25 11.85
C LEU A 249 0.78 -29.20 12.64
N ALA A 250 1.26 -28.14 12.00
CA ALA A 250 1.94 -27.04 12.69
C ALA A 250 1.03 -26.32 13.71
N LYS A 251 -0.25 -26.11 13.36
CA LYS A 251 -1.25 -25.55 14.29
C LYS A 251 -1.55 -26.47 15.46
N ALA A 252 -1.59 -27.77 15.23
CA ALA A 252 -1.77 -28.79 16.26
C ALA A 252 -0.61 -28.81 17.26
N VAL A 253 0.64 -28.71 16.78
CA VAL A 253 1.83 -28.61 17.66
C VAL A 253 1.74 -27.42 18.60
N ALA A 254 1.31 -26.26 18.09
CA ALA A 254 1.15 -25.07 18.92
C ALA A 254 0.02 -25.21 19.95
N GLY A 255 -1.10 -25.83 19.56
CA GLY A 255 -2.22 -26.08 20.47
C GLY A 255 -1.88 -27.08 21.57
N GLU A 256 -1.15 -28.14 21.24
CA GLU A 256 -0.63 -29.12 22.21
C GLU A 256 0.38 -28.51 23.16
N ALA A 257 1.30 -27.67 22.65
CA ALA A 257 2.28 -26.94 23.46
C ALA A 257 1.68 -25.77 24.25
N LYS A 258 0.45 -25.33 23.93
CA LYS A 258 -0.23 -24.16 24.50
C LYS A 258 0.64 -22.88 24.44
N VAL A 259 1.32 -22.68 23.31
CA VAL A 259 2.17 -21.52 23.06
C VAL A 259 1.59 -20.66 21.92
N PRO A 260 1.88 -19.35 21.88
CA PRO A 260 1.45 -18.49 20.78
C PRO A 260 1.94 -19.00 19.42
N PHE A 261 1.07 -18.90 18.41
CA PHE A 261 1.35 -19.31 17.04
C PHE A 261 1.38 -18.11 16.10
N PHE A 262 2.54 -17.88 15.47
CA PHE A 262 2.72 -16.87 14.44
C PHE A 262 2.72 -17.54 13.07
N SER A 263 1.72 -17.27 12.24
CA SER A 263 1.63 -17.86 10.90
C SER A 263 1.91 -16.82 9.83
N LEU A 264 2.86 -17.10 8.94
CA LEU A 264 3.15 -16.28 7.76
C LEU A 264 3.34 -17.18 6.53
N SER A 265 2.94 -16.69 5.36
CA SER A 265 3.27 -17.34 4.09
C SER A 265 4.60 -16.80 3.58
N GLY A 266 5.44 -17.67 3.01
CA GLY A 266 6.72 -17.35 2.39
C GLY A 266 6.58 -16.34 1.26
N SER A 267 5.46 -16.37 0.53
CA SER A 267 5.14 -15.39 -0.51
C SER A 267 4.89 -13.99 0.04
N ALA A 268 4.51 -13.84 1.31
CA ALA A 268 4.31 -12.52 1.95
C ALA A 268 5.61 -11.74 2.16
N PHE A 269 6.76 -12.39 1.96
CA PHE A 269 8.07 -11.74 2.02
C PHE A 269 8.61 -11.33 0.65
N VAL A 270 7.97 -11.75 -0.46
CA VAL A 270 8.37 -11.40 -1.82
C VAL A 270 7.59 -10.15 -2.23
N GLU A 271 8.28 -9.01 -2.33
CA GLU A 271 7.67 -7.72 -2.66
C GLU A 271 8.45 -7.02 -3.78
N MET A 272 7.80 -6.08 -4.49
CA MET A 272 8.46 -5.31 -5.56
C MET A 272 9.55 -4.35 -5.04
N TYR A 273 9.55 -4.06 -3.74
CA TYR A 273 10.47 -3.10 -3.12
C TYR A 273 11.62 -3.82 -2.42
N VAL A 274 12.83 -3.58 -2.90
CA VAL A 274 14.07 -4.12 -2.33
C VAL A 274 14.18 -3.79 -0.85
N GLY A 275 14.48 -4.80 -0.03
CA GLY A 275 14.71 -4.65 1.41
C GLY A 275 13.44 -4.66 2.29
N VAL A 276 12.24 -4.62 1.71
CA VAL A 276 10.99 -4.73 2.50
C VAL A 276 10.84 -6.13 3.08
N GLY A 277 11.10 -7.19 2.29
CA GLY A 277 11.07 -8.58 2.76
C GLY A 277 12.02 -8.81 3.93
N ALA A 278 13.29 -8.41 3.80
CA ALA A 278 14.28 -8.49 4.88
C ALA A 278 13.86 -7.73 6.15
N SER A 279 13.25 -6.54 6.03
CA SER A 279 12.77 -5.82 7.22
C SER A 279 11.62 -6.55 7.92
N ARG A 280 10.71 -7.18 7.16
CA ARG A 280 9.63 -8.00 7.72
C ARG A 280 10.15 -9.20 8.49
N VAL A 281 11.19 -9.87 7.98
CA VAL A 281 11.85 -10.98 8.67
C VAL A 281 12.42 -10.51 10.02
N ARG A 282 13.10 -9.37 10.07
CA ARG A 282 13.61 -8.80 11.33
C ARG A 282 12.50 -8.49 12.32
N ASP A 283 11.44 -7.83 11.85
CA ASP A 283 10.31 -7.46 12.71
C ASP A 283 9.56 -8.69 13.23
N LEU A 284 9.46 -9.76 12.43
CA LEU A 284 8.91 -11.06 12.83
C LEU A 284 9.69 -11.67 14.00
N PHE A 285 11.01 -11.82 13.83
CA PHE A 285 11.85 -12.42 14.86
C PHE A 285 11.89 -11.57 16.13
N LYS A 286 11.88 -10.24 16.01
CA LYS A 286 11.82 -9.34 17.15
C LYS A 286 10.52 -9.51 17.96
N GLN A 287 9.37 -9.63 17.28
CA GLN A 287 8.08 -9.85 17.95
C GLN A 287 7.99 -11.25 18.56
N ALA A 288 8.45 -12.28 17.84
CA ALA A 288 8.47 -13.66 18.34
C ALA A 288 9.36 -13.79 19.60
N GLN A 289 10.54 -13.14 19.61
CA GLN A 289 11.40 -13.13 20.79
C GLN A 289 10.79 -12.42 22.01
N GLN A 290 9.91 -11.44 21.81
CA GLN A 290 9.20 -10.75 22.91
C GLN A 290 8.09 -11.61 23.52
N GLN A 291 7.56 -12.57 22.76
CA GLN A 291 6.48 -13.47 23.17
C GLN A 291 6.93 -14.91 23.37
N ALA A 292 8.24 -15.15 23.47
CA ALA A 292 8.77 -16.47 23.70
C ALA A 292 8.39 -16.99 25.10
N PRO A 293 8.04 -18.28 25.26
CA PRO A 293 8.09 -19.34 24.26
C PRO A 293 6.94 -19.26 23.23
N CYS A 294 7.26 -19.40 21.94
CA CYS A 294 6.28 -19.37 20.84
C CYS A 294 6.76 -20.14 19.62
N ILE A 295 5.83 -20.40 18.69
CA ILE A 295 6.11 -21.06 17.41
C ILE A 295 5.91 -20.06 16.26
N VAL A 296 6.90 -19.97 15.38
CA VAL A 296 6.82 -19.24 14.12
C VAL A 296 6.69 -20.23 12.98
N PHE A 297 5.55 -20.21 12.29
CA PHE A 297 5.27 -21.03 11.12
C PHE A 297 5.40 -20.23 9.83
N ILE A 298 6.23 -20.72 8.91
CA ILE A 298 6.43 -20.18 7.57
C ILE A 298 5.93 -21.21 6.56
N ASP A 299 4.77 -20.97 5.98
CA ASP A 299 4.26 -21.79 4.87
C ASP A 299 4.97 -21.44 3.56
N GLU A 300 4.99 -22.34 2.57
CA GLU A 300 5.60 -22.10 1.25
C GLU A 300 7.00 -21.46 1.31
N ILE A 301 7.89 -21.97 2.17
CA ILE A 301 9.23 -21.41 2.35
C ILE A 301 10.05 -21.42 1.04
N ASP A 302 9.70 -22.28 0.08
CA ASP A 302 10.28 -22.32 -1.26
C ASP A 302 10.06 -21.03 -2.08
N ALA A 303 9.10 -20.18 -1.69
CA ALA A 303 8.93 -18.85 -2.27
C ALA A 303 10.16 -17.95 -2.04
N ILE A 304 10.83 -18.07 -0.90
CA ILE A 304 12.06 -17.31 -0.56
C ILE A 304 13.32 -18.16 -0.51
N GLY A 305 13.17 -19.47 -0.37
CA GLY A 305 14.27 -20.41 -0.11
C GLY A 305 14.79 -21.19 -1.32
N LYS A 306 14.47 -20.83 -2.56
CA LYS A 306 14.96 -21.54 -3.75
C LYS A 306 16.44 -21.25 -3.98
N THR A 307 17.15 -22.24 -4.50
CA THR A 307 18.50 -22.08 -5.04
C THR A 307 18.56 -21.02 -6.14
N ARG A 308 19.73 -20.39 -6.25
CA ARG A 308 20.03 -19.36 -7.26
C ARG A 308 19.86 -19.93 -8.66
N ASP A 309 18.87 -19.44 -9.40
CA ASP A 309 18.86 -19.58 -10.84
C ASP A 309 19.80 -18.53 -11.42
N THR A 310 20.83 -18.96 -12.16
CA THR A 310 21.90 -18.15 -12.76
C THR A 310 21.42 -17.19 -13.87
N ALA A 311 20.12 -16.91 -13.97
CA ALA A 311 19.53 -16.04 -14.97
C ALA A 311 19.51 -14.58 -14.50
N LEU A 312 20.17 -13.70 -15.26
CA LEU A 312 20.37 -12.29 -14.98
C LEU A 312 19.09 -11.56 -14.49
N GLY A 313 19.16 -10.97 -13.29
CA GLY A 313 18.55 -9.68 -12.99
C GLY A 313 17.24 -9.63 -12.17
N GLY A 314 16.73 -10.76 -11.66
CA GLY A 314 15.44 -10.79 -10.95
C GLY A 314 15.43 -11.34 -9.52
N ASN A 315 16.57 -11.78 -8.97
CA ASN A 315 16.62 -12.57 -7.73
C ASN A 315 17.11 -11.80 -6.48
N ASP A 316 17.52 -10.53 -6.62
CA ASP A 316 18.25 -9.82 -5.56
C ASP A 316 17.43 -9.59 -4.27
N GLU A 317 16.14 -9.29 -4.39
CA GLU A 317 15.25 -9.06 -3.24
C GLU A 317 15.02 -10.35 -2.44
N ARG A 318 14.75 -11.44 -3.15
CA ARG A 318 14.52 -12.75 -2.56
C ARG A 318 15.75 -13.28 -1.85
N GLU A 319 16.93 -13.13 -2.48
CA GLU A 319 18.20 -13.50 -1.88
C GLU A 319 18.51 -12.67 -0.63
N GLN A 320 18.24 -11.36 -0.65
CA GLN A 320 18.43 -10.52 0.52
C GLN A 320 17.52 -10.96 1.67
N THR A 321 16.25 -11.27 1.38
CA THR A 321 15.28 -11.76 2.35
C THR A 321 15.68 -13.13 2.91
N LEU A 322 16.14 -14.06 2.07
CA LEU A 322 16.66 -15.36 2.48
C LEU A 322 17.87 -15.22 3.40
N ASN A 323 18.86 -14.42 3.02
CA ASN A 323 20.05 -14.18 3.83
C ASN A 323 19.70 -13.53 5.18
N GLN A 324 18.71 -12.64 5.22
CA GLN A 324 18.22 -12.08 6.48
C GLN A 324 17.55 -13.15 7.35
N LEU A 325 16.76 -14.05 6.78
CA LEU A 325 16.18 -15.19 7.51
C LEU A 325 17.28 -16.08 8.10
N LEU A 326 18.29 -16.41 7.31
CA LEU A 326 19.44 -17.20 7.78
C LEU A 326 20.21 -16.49 8.91
N ALA A 327 20.44 -15.18 8.79
CA ALA A 327 21.10 -14.39 9.82
C ALA A 327 20.30 -14.34 11.12
N GLU A 328 18.98 -14.17 11.04
CA GLU A 328 18.11 -14.22 12.22
C GLU A 328 18.12 -15.62 12.85
N MET A 329 18.03 -16.69 12.05
CA MET A 329 18.07 -18.08 12.55
C MET A 329 19.38 -18.39 13.29
N ASP A 330 20.51 -17.94 12.75
CA ASP A 330 21.82 -18.13 13.36
C ASP A 330 21.97 -17.26 14.63
N GLY A 331 21.36 -16.07 14.64
CA GLY A 331 21.55 -15.03 15.67
C GLY A 331 20.74 -15.18 16.97
N PHE A 332 19.63 -15.92 17.00
CA PHE A 332 18.83 -16.06 18.22
C PHE A 332 19.34 -17.17 19.16
N ASP A 333 19.22 -16.92 20.47
CA ASP A 333 19.59 -17.87 21.52
C ASP A 333 18.52 -18.97 21.64
N THR A 334 18.94 -20.24 21.53
CA THR A 334 18.10 -21.44 21.65
C THR A 334 17.40 -21.54 23.01
N ASN A 335 17.93 -20.87 24.04
CA ASN A 335 17.42 -20.99 25.40
C ASN A 335 16.09 -20.26 25.65
N LYS A 336 15.64 -19.40 24.72
CA LYS A 336 14.39 -18.63 24.87
C LYS A 336 13.12 -19.42 24.51
N GLY A 337 13.23 -20.66 24.01
CA GLY A 337 12.06 -21.47 23.63
C GLY A 337 11.33 -20.96 22.38
N LEU A 338 12.06 -20.40 21.43
CA LEU A 338 11.55 -20.00 20.12
C LEU A 338 11.80 -21.13 19.12
N LEU A 339 10.74 -21.67 18.52
CA LEU A 339 10.81 -22.72 17.50
C LEU A 339 10.31 -22.21 16.15
N ILE A 340 11.04 -22.51 15.08
CA ILE A 340 10.65 -22.16 13.72
C ILE A 340 10.20 -23.42 12.98
N LEU A 341 8.94 -23.46 12.57
CA LEU A 341 8.40 -24.49 11.69
C LEU A 341 8.29 -23.91 10.28
N ALA A 342 8.75 -24.65 9.28
CA ALA A 342 8.55 -24.28 7.88
C ALA A 342 7.88 -25.42 7.12
N ALA A 343 7.04 -25.10 6.14
CA ALA A 343 6.44 -26.09 5.25
C ALA A 343 6.88 -25.86 3.80
N THR A 344 7.13 -26.94 3.08
CA THR A 344 7.32 -26.89 1.63
C THR A 344 6.70 -28.11 0.95
N ASN A 345 6.26 -27.90 -0.28
CA ASN A 345 5.85 -28.97 -1.19
C ASN A 345 7.01 -29.44 -2.09
N ARG A 346 8.12 -28.71 -2.11
CA ARG A 346 9.22 -28.86 -3.07
C ARG A 346 10.58 -28.81 -2.37
N PRO A 347 10.94 -29.84 -1.59
CA PRO A 347 12.22 -29.86 -0.88
C PRO A 347 13.43 -29.82 -1.81
N GLU A 348 13.29 -30.28 -3.06
CA GLU A 348 14.38 -30.41 -4.03
C GLU A 348 14.91 -29.08 -4.57
N ILE A 349 14.09 -28.03 -4.55
CA ILE A 349 14.49 -26.71 -5.05
C ILE A 349 15.05 -25.80 -3.93
N LEU A 350 14.99 -26.24 -2.67
CA LEU A 350 15.43 -25.43 -1.54
C LEU A 350 16.95 -25.28 -1.49
N ASP A 351 17.41 -24.10 -1.05
CA ASP A 351 18.80 -23.81 -0.80
C ASP A 351 19.34 -24.73 0.32
N PRO A 352 20.39 -25.53 0.05
CA PRO A 352 21.02 -26.39 1.05
C PRO A 352 21.50 -25.63 2.30
N ALA A 353 21.69 -24.31 2.22
CA ALA A 353 22.02 -23.46 3.36
C ALA A 353 20.93 -23.50 4.44
N LEU A 354 19.64 -23.64 4.08
CA LEU A 354 18.53 -23.73 5.03
C LEU A 354 18.59 -25.02 5.87
N LEU A 355 19.08 -26.11 5.29
CA LEU A 355 19.14 -27.44 5.90
C LEU A 355 20.40 -27.69 6.74
N ARG A 356 21.26 -26.68 6.90
CA ARG A 356 22.49 -26.83 7.69
C ARG A 356 22.16 -26.89 9.19
N PRO A 357 22.95 -27.63 9.99
CA PRO A 357 22.77 -27.68 11.44
C PRO A 357 22.73 -26.28 12.08
N GLY A 358 21.76 -26.05 12.95
CA GLY A 358 21.50 -24.73 13.56
C GLY A 358 20.46 -23.88 12.83
N ARG A 359 19.88 -24.37 11.73
CA ARG A 359 18.77 -23.72 11.01
C ARG A 359 17.55 -24.63 11.01
N PHE A 360 17.21 -25.25 9.87
CA PHE A 360 16.24 -26.34 9.81
C PHE A 360 16.96 -27.67 10.01
N ASP A 361 17.27 -27.97 11.26
CA ASP A 361 18.03 -29.15 11.66
C ASP A 361 17.20 -30.43 11.69
N ARG A 362 15.86 -30.30 11.76
CA ARG A 362 14.93 -31.43 11.64
C ARG A 362 14.18 -31.38 10.32
N ARG A 363 14.14 -32.52 9.62
CA ARG A 363 13.26 -32.72 8.46
C ARG A 363 12.23 -33.77 8.83
N ILE A 364 10.96 -33.39 8.78
CA ILE A 364 9.82 -34.24 9.11
C ILE A 364 9.06 -34.45 7.81
N VAL A 365 8.95 -35.70 7.40
CA VAL A 365 8.24 -36.07 6.18
C VAL A 365 6.77 -36.25 6.53
N VAL A 366 5.89 -35.64 5.73
CA VAL A 366 4.44 -35.69 5.85
C VAL A 366 3.91 -36.25 4.53
N ASP A 367 3.89 -37.58 4.47
CA ASP A 367 3.59 -38.32 3.25
C ASP A 367 2.08 -38.47 3.03
N LYS A 368 1.69 -39.27 2.03
CA LYS A 368 0.28 -39.57 1.80
C LYS A 368 -0.21 -40.57 2.85
N PRO A 369 -1.45 -40.45 3.33
CA PRO A 369 -1.98 -41.36 4.34
C PRO A 369 -2.19 -42.78 3.79
N ASP A 370 -1.84 -43.76 4.63
CA ASP A 370 -2.18 -45.18 4.43
C ASP A 370 -3.69 -45.43 4.53
N LEU A 371 -4.15 -46.64 4.20
CA LEU A 371 -5.58 -47.00 4.27
C LEU A 371 -6.20 -46.68 5.64
N LYS A 372 -5.51 -47.06 6.73
CA LYS A 372 -5.96 -46.75 8.09
C LYS A 372 -5.99 -45.24 8.34
N GLY A 373 -4.96 -44.52 7.89
CA GLY A 373 -4.90 -43.07 7.99
C GLY A 373 -6.04 -42.37 7.24
N ARG A 374 -6.39 -42.84 6.04
CA ARG A 374 -7.53 -42.32 5.27
C ARG A 374 -8.85 -42.55 5.97
N ILE A 375 -9.07 -43.73 6.54
CA ILE A 375 -10.27 -44.02 7.35
C ILE A 375 -10.36 -43.03 8.52
N ASP A 376 -9.25 -42.79 9.22
CA ASP A 376 -9.24 -41.89 10.36
C ASP A 376 -9.42 -40.43 9.96
N ILE A 377 -8.85 -39.99 8.83
CA ILE A 377 -9.09 -38.65 8.26
C ILE A 377 -10.56 -38.48 7.87
N LEU A 378 -11.15 -39.47 7.19
CA LEU A 378 -12.58 -39.45 6.85
C LEU A 378 -13.45 -39.37 8.11
N LYS A 379 -13.11 -40.12 9.17
CA LYS A 379 -13.82 -40.05 10.46
C LYS A 379 -13.72 -38.67 11.11
N VAL A 380 -12.56 -38.00 11.06
CA VAL A 380 -12.40 -36.64 11.60
C VAL A 380 -13.32 -35.67 10.87
N HIS A 381 -13.29 -35.66 9.53
CA HIS A 381 -14.13 -34.76 8.74
C HIS A 381 -15.62 -35.15 8.74
N ALA A 382 -15.94 -36.40 9.04
CA ALA A 382 -17.31 -36.86 9.20
C ALA A 382 -18.01 -36.33 10.46
N LYS A 383 -17.27 -35.94 11.52
CA LYS A 383 -17.86 -35.50 12.79
C LYS A 383 -18.79 -34.29 12.65
N ASP A 384 -18.45 -33.38 11.72
CA ASP A 384 -19.20 -32.15 11.48
C ASP A 384 -20.36 -32.34 10.49
N VAL A 385 -20.49 -33.51 9.88
CA VAL A 385 -21.47 -33.82 8.84
C VAL A 385 -22.47 -34.86 9.31
N ARG A 386 -23.76 -34.62 9.11
CA ARG A 386 -24.81 -35.58 9.45
C ARG A 386 -24.81 -36.71 8.43
N MET A 387 -24.27 -37.86 8.81
CA MET A 387 -24.24 -39.07 7.98
C MET A 387 -25.38 -40.02 8.35
N ASP A 388 -25.83 -40.80 7.37
CA ASP A 388 -26.73 -41.92 7.59
C ASP A 388 -26.00 -43.09 8.29
N ASP A 389 -26.71 -43.84 9.12
CA ASP A 389 -26.12 -45.00 9.84
C ASP A 389 -25.64 -46.10 8.89
N SER A 390 -26.09 -46.11 7.63
CA SER A 390 -25.65 -47.07 6.60
C SER A 390 -24.31 -46.72 5.95
N VAL A 391 -23.65 -45.63 6.35
CA VAL A 391 -22.41 -45.15 5.71
C VAL A 391 -21.21 -46.01 6.12
N ASP A 392 -20.50 -46.52 5.12
CA ASP A 392 -19.25 -47.25 5.27
C ASP A 392 -18.08 -46.41 4.73
N LEU A 393 -17.31 -45.84 5.66
CA LEU A 393 -16.12 -45.04 5.36
C LEU A 393 -14.92 -45.92 4.95
N GLU A 394 -14.90 -47.20 5.30
CA GLU A 394 -13.82 -48.12 4.90
C GLU A 394 -13.90 -48.40 3.40
N ALA A 395 -15.11 -48.62 2.89
CA ALA A 395 -15.35 -48.77 1.45
C ALA A 395 -14.88 -47.54 0.65
N ILE A 396 -15.14 -46.33 1.18
CA ILE A 396 -14.66 -45.09 0.55
C ILE A 396 -13.14 -44.99 0.60
N ALA A 397 -12.51 -45.29 1.75
CA ALA A 397 -11.06 -45.24 1.89
C ALA A 397 -10.31 -46.22 0.96
N LEU A 398 -10.94 -47.36 0.64
CA LEU A 398 -10.45 -48.30 -0.37
C LEU A 398 -10.56 -47.74 -1.79
N ALA A 399 -11.67 -47.10 -2.13
CA ALA A 399 -11.90 -46.48 -3.44
C ALA A 399 -11.03 -45.24 -3.69
N THR A 400 -10.57 -44.57 -2.63
CA THR A 400 -9.76 -43.33 -2.72
C THR A 400 -8.26 -43.61 -2.54
N SER A 401 -7.74 -44.63 -3.23
CA SER A 401 -6.31 -44.98 -3.16
C SER A 401 -5.44 -43.81 -3.64
N GLY A 402 -4.45 -43.42 -2.83
CA GLY A 402 -3.51 -42.34 -3.16
C GLY A 402 -4.04 -40.91 -2.98
N ALA A 403 -5.27 -40.74 -2.48
CA ALA A 403 -5.85 -39.44 -2.10
C ALA A 403 -5.13 -38.83 -0.89
N VAL A 404 -5.00 -37.50 -0.88
CA VAL A 404 -4.43 -36.75 0.25
C VAL A 404 -5.53 -36.27 1.20
N GLY A 405 -5.16 -35.82 2.40
CA GLY A 405 -6.11 -35.36 3.41
C GLY A 405 -7.06 -34.27 2.92
N SER A 406 -6.57 -33.30 2.13
CA SER A 406 -7.42 -32.27 1.53
C SER A 406 -8.44 -32.82 0.54
N ASP A 407 -8.09 -33.87 -0.21
CA ASP A 407 -9.00 -34.50 -1.17
C ASP A 407 -10.12 -35.22 -0.42
N LEU A 408 -9.78 -35.95 0.65
CA LEU A 408 -10.74 -36.65 1.50
C LEU A 408 -11.69 -35.68 2.20
N ALA A 409 -11.17 -34.56 2.73
CA ALA A 409 -11.98 -33.50 3.31
C ALA A 409 -12.94 -32.91 2.27
N ASN A 410 -12.46 -32.70 1.04
CA ASN A 410 -13.27 -32.19 -0.06
C ASN A 410 -14.35 -33.19 -0.50
N MET A 411 -14.06 -34.50 -0.50
CA MET A 411 -15.05 -35.55 -0.81
C MET A 411 -16.20 -35.56 0.20
N ILE A 412 -15.91 -35.46 1.50
CA ILE A 412 -16.95 -35.36 2.54
C ILE A 412 -17.82 -34.12 2.32
N ASN A 413 -17.19 -32.98 2.01
CA ASN A 413 -17.90 -31.73 1.75
C ASN A 413 -18.76 -31.79 0.48
N GLU A 414 -18.25 -32.32 -0.63
CA GLU A 414 -19.03 -32.52 -1.87
C GLU A 414 -20.20 -33.49 -1.67
N ALA A 415 -20.01 -34.56 -0.87
CA ALA A 415 -21.09 -35.48 -0.51
C ALA A 415 -22.20 -34.76 0.27
N ALA A 416 -21.84 -33.89 1.22
CA ALA A 416 -22.79 -33.05 1.94
C ALA A 416 -23.55 -32.10 1.01
N ILE A 417 -22.85 -31.45 0.08
CA ILE A 417 -23.45 -30.57 -0.93
C ILE A 417 -24.42 -31.35 -1.83
N ASN A 418 -24.07 -32.58 -2.24
CA ASN A 418 -24.92 -33.43 -3.06
C ASN A 418 -26.17 -33.89 -2.31
N ALA A 419 -26.05 -34.25 -1.03
CA ALA A 419 -27.21 -34.57 -0.20
C ALA A 419 -28.19 -33.38 -0.13
N VAL A 420 -27.69 -32.16 0.09
CA VAL A 420 -28.49 -30.93 0.13
C VAL A 420 -29.14 -30.64 -1.23
N LYS A 421 -28.41 -30.78 -2.34
CA LYS A 421 -28.97 -30.61 -3.70
C LYS A 421 -30.12 -31.57 -3.98
N HIS A 422 -30.06 -32.78 -3.43
CA HIS A 422 -31.12 -33.78 -3.53
C HIS A 422 -32.22 -33.63 -2.45
N GLY A 423 -32.22 -32.53 -1.69
CA GLY A 423 -33.23 -32.23 -0.67
C GLY A 423 -33.15 -33.12 0.57
N ARG A 424 -32.03 -33.82 0.78
CA ARG A 424 -31.80 -34.68 1.95
C ARG A 424 -31.12 -33.91 3.08
N GLN A 425 -31.34 -34.39 4.30
CA GLN A 425 -30.79 -33.82 5.54
C GLN A 425 -29.61 -34.62 6.10
N VAL A 426 -29.35 -35.79 5.51
CA VAL A 426 -28.27 -36.72 5.88
C VAL A 426 -27.54 -37.17 4.62
N VAL A 427 -26.23 -37.38 4.74
CA VAL A 427 -25.36 -37.90 3.69
C VAL A 427 -25.47 -39.42 3.63
N SER A 428 -25.76 -39.96 2.46
CA SER A 428 -25.83 -41.41 2.22
C SER A 428 -24.55 -41.94 1.56
N GLN A 429 -24.37 -43.26 1.55
CA GLN A 429 -23.24 -43.91 0.87
C GLN A 429 -23.14 -43.52 -0.62
N LYS A 430 -24.28 -43.34 -1.30
CA LYS A 430 -24.32 -42.95 -2.71
C LYS A 430 -23.71 -41.57 -2.94
N ASP A 431 -23.93 -40.63 -2.02
CA ASP A 431 -23.40 -39.27 -2.15
C ASP A 431 -21.88 -39.25 -1.99
N LEU A 432 -21.36 -40.12 -1.13
CA LEU A 432 -19.91 -40.28 -0.93
C LEU A 432 -19.24 -40.86 -2.17
N PHE A 433 -19.79 -41.92 -2.76
CA PHE A 433 -19.26 -42.46 -4.02
C PHE A 433 -19.33 -41.45 -5.17
N GLU A 434 -20.45 -40.73 -5.31
CA GLU A 434 -20.55 -39.66 -6.31
C GLU A 434 -19.53 -38.54 -6.06
N ALA A 435 -19.25 -38.21 -4.80
CA ALA A 435 -18.21 -37.24 -4.45
C ALA A 435 -16.79 -37.76 -4.79
N VAL A 436 -16.50 -39.04 -4.60
CA VAL A 436 -15.23 -39.66 -5.01
C VAL A 436 -15.00 -39.49 -6.51
N GLU A 437 -16.01 -39.79 -7.33
CA GLU A 437 -15.95 -39.62 -8.79
C GLU A 437 -15.71 -38.15 -9.15
N VAL A 438 -16.46 -37.22 -8.55
CA VAL A 438 -16.34 -35.79 -8.83
C VAL A 438 -14.97 -35.23 -8.45
N VAL A 439 -14.39 -35.66 -7.33
CA VAL A 439 -13.09 -35.15 -6.85
C VAL A 439 -11.92 -35.76 -7.60
N LEU A 440 -11.94 -37.07 -7.88
CA LEU A 440 -10.83 -37.74 -8.56
C LEU A 440 -10.86 -37.57 -10.09
N VAL A 441 -12.04 -37.64 -10.71
CA VAL A 441 -12.20 -37.65 -12.17
C VAL A 441 -12.67 -36.29 -12.71
N GLY A 442 -13.38 -35.51 -11.89
CA GLY A 442 -13.96 -34.22 -12.27
C GLY A 442 -15.45 -34.32 -12.62
N LYS A 443 -16.16 -33.19 -12.59
CA LYS A 443 -17.60 -33.14 -12.87
C LYS A 443 -17.95 -33.60 -14.28
N GLU A 444 -18.98 -34.44 -14.39
CA GLU A 444 -19.55 -34.87 -15.67
C GLU A 444 -19.95 -33.64 -16.52
N LYS A 445 -19.40 -33.54 -17.73
CA LYS A 445 -19.75 -32.47 -18.69
C LYS A 445 -21.06 -32.82 -19.40
N LYS A 446 -22.20 -32.52 -18.78
CA LYS A 446 -23.54 -32.76 -19.35
C LYS A 446 -23.82 -32.01 -20.66
N ASP A 447 -23.11 -30.91 -20.91
CA ASP A 447 -23.26 -30.09 -22.13
C ASP A 447 -22.51 -30.64 -23.35
N ARG A 448 -21.68 -31.67 -23.20
CA ARG A 448 -20.97 -32.28 -24.33
C ARG A 448 -21.86 -33.32 -25.00
N ILE A 449 -22.66 -32.89 -25.97
CA ILE A 449 -23.43 -33.79 -26.84
C ILE A 449 -22.44 -34.55 -27.72
N MET A 450 -22.20 -35.82 -27.41
CA MET A 450 -21.40 -36.72 -28.25
C MET A 450 -22.20 -37.20 -29.46
N SER A 451 -21.55 -37.27 -30.63
CA SER A 451 -22.13 -37.90 -31.81
C SER A 451 -22.34 -39.41 -31.60
N LYS A 452 -23.23 -40.05 -32.38
CA LYS A 452 -23.49 -41.51 -32.29
C LYS A 452 -22.22 -42.34 -32.54
N GLU A 453 -21.34 -41.86 -33.42
CA GLU A 453 -20.08 -42.53 -33.75
C GLU A 453 -19.07 -42.40 -32.61
N GLU A 454 -18.86 -41.19 -32.07
CA GLU A 454 -17.99 -40.99 -30.90
C GLU A 454 -18.47 -41.80 -29.70
N ARG A 455 -19.78 -41.81 -29.41
CA ARG A 455 -20.33 -42.60 -28.30
C ARG A 455 -20.04 -44.09 -28.48
N ARG A 456 -20.11 -44.60 -29.71
CA ARG A 456 -19.80 -46.01 -30.01
C ARG A 456 -18.31 -46.31 -29.80
N ILE A 457 -17.43 -45.44 -30.27
CA ILE A 457 -15.97 -45.59 -30.11
C ILE A 457 -15.60 -45.57 -28.62
N VAL A 458 -16.09 -44.58 -27.87
CA VAL A 458 -15.82 -44.46 -26.43
C VAL A 458 -16.38 -45.66 -25.67
N SER A 459 -17.59 -46.14 -26.02
CA SER A 459 -18.16 -47.33 -25.38
C SER A 459 -17.26 -48.56 -25.58
N TYR A 460 -16.72 -48.79 -26.78
CA TYR A 460 -15.77 -49.88 -27.00
C TYR A 460 -14.45 -49.68 -26.24
N HIS A 461 -13.99 -48.44 -26.11
CA HIS A 461 -12.77 -48.11 -25.37
C HIS A 461 -12.91 -48.41 -23.87
N GLU A 462 -13.98 -47.92 -23.23
CA GLU A 462 -14.24 -48.15 -21.80
C GLU A 462 -14.56 -49.62 -21.52
N VAL A 463 -15.34 -50.28 -22.37
CA VAL A 463 -15.60 -51.73 -22.24
C VAL A 463 -14.32 -52.54 -22.42
N GLY A 464 -13.40 -52.09 -23.27
CA GLY A 464 -12.07 -52.67 -23.41
C GLY A 464 -11.26 -52.56 -22.12
N HIS A 465 -11.21 -51.37 -21.51
CA HIS A 465 -10.59 -51.18 -20.20
C HIS A 465 -11.22 -52.08 -19.13
N ALA A 466 -12.55 -52.10 -19.03
CA ALA A 466 -13.28 -52.93 -18.08
C ALA A 466 -13.01 -54.44 -18.27
N LEU A 467 -13.05 -54.94 -19.52
CA LEU A 467 -12.78 -56.35 -19.83
C LEU A 467 -11.35 -56.75 -19.47
N VAL A 468 -10.36 -55.93 -19.83
CA VAL A 468 -8.96 -56.22 -19.55
C VAL A 468 -8.70 -56.22 -18.05
N THR A 469 -9.22 -55.23 -17.31
CA THR A 469 -9.11 -55.14 -15.85
C THR A 469 -9.79 -56.32 -15.16
N ALA A 470 -10.95 -56.78 -15.65
CA ALA A 470 -11.66 -57.93 -15.09
C ALA A 470 -10.96 -59.28 -15.36
N LEU A 471 -10.20 -59.40 -16.47
CA LEU A 471 -9.48 -60.62 -16.83
C LEU A 471 -8.09 -60.74 -16.17
N GLN A 472 -7.54 -59.64 -15.68
CA GLN A 472 -6.24 -59.65 -14.98
C GLN A 472 -6.39 -60.13 -13.53
N LYS A 473 -5.38 -60.86 -13.04
CA LYS A 473 -5.43 -61.53 -11.72
C LYS A 473 -5.03 -60.62 -10.54
N ASN A 474 -4.35 -59.50 -10.81
CA ASN A 474 -3.73 -58.63 -9.78
C ASN A 474 -4.14 -57.16 -9.94
N THR A 475 -5.35 -56.92 -10.42
CA THR A 475 -5.90 -55.57 -10.67
C THR A 475 -6.99 -55.24 -9.64
N GLU A 476 -7.21 -53.94 -9.40
CA GLU A 476 -8.37 -53.49 -8.63
C GLU A 476 -9.65 -53.94 -9.34
N PRO A 477 -10.66 -54.46 -8.61
CA PRO A 477 -11.90 -54.93 -9.20
C PRO A 477 -12.64 -53.78 -9.89
N VAL A 478 -13.23 -54.08 -11.06
CA VAL A 478 -14.09 -53.12 -11.77
C VAL A 478 -15.31 -52.85 -10.89
N GLN A 479 -15.45 -51.60 -10.43
CA GLN A 479 -16.61 -51.14 -9.64
C GLN A 479 -17.79 -50.77 -10.53
#